data_AF-A0A1C6MWJ9-F1
#
_entry.id   AF-A0A1C6MWJ9-F1
#
_cell.length_a   1.000
_cell.length_b   1.000
_cell.length_c   1.000
_cell.angle_alpha   90.00
_cell.angle_beta   90.00
_cell.angle_gamma   90.00
#
_symmetry.space_group_name_H-M   'P 1'
#
loop_
_entity.id
_entity.type
_entity.pdbx_description
1 polymer ?
#
loop_
_entity_poly.entity_id
_entity_poly.type
_entity_poly.pdbx_seq_one_letter_code
_entity_poly.pdbx_strand_id
1 'polypeptide(L)'
;MRALLLTPLLCQMAMAHEIGGLQIFITAYLDVAGLFPKTLAACARAAPASVAPLQQQYAQWQREHGVHQQELQQLIRRMLLQEQPGKADEADNAIASLRETAATVLAPLSFPQNVSSLKDDTFCTRRLPQVFASTGPLQFGNYVQELKALAKPSAPAP
;
A
#
# COMPACT_ATOMS: atom_id res chain seq x y z
N MET A 1 -6.13 21.65 18.10
CA MET A 1 -6.13 20.27 18.62
C MET A 1 -7.21 19.47 17.89
N ARG A 2 -6.85 18.71 16.85
CA ARG A 2 -7.78 17.87 16.06
C ARG A 2 -7.02 16.61 15.67
N ALA A 3 -6.90 15.67 16.60
CA ALA A 3 -6.18 14.40 16.44
C ALA A 3 -6.91 13.24 17.15
N LEU A 4 -8.24 13.31 17.26
CA LEU A 4 -9.01 12.42 18.15
C LEU A 4 -10.04 11.52 17.44
N LEU A 5 -10.15 11.55 16.11
CA LEU A 5 -11.15 10.76 15.38
C LEU A 5 -10.57 9.67 14.45
N LEU A 6 -9.26 9.67 14.20
CA LEU A 6 -8.57 8.50 13.63
C LEU A 6 -8.51 7.35 14.64
N THR A 7 -8.45 7.67 15.93
CA THR A 7 -8.28 6.72 17.02
C THR A 7 -9.43 5.73 17.18
N PRO A 8 -10.73 6.11 17.18
CA PRO A 8 -11.81 5.13 17.29
C PRO A 8 -12.01 4.28 16.03
N LEU A 9 -11.69 4.78 14.83
CA LEU A 9 -11.78 4.02 13.58
C LEU A 9 -10.66 2.97 13.48
N LEU A 10 -9.45 3.35 13.91
CA LEU A 10 -8.33 2.42 14.14
C LEU A 10 -8.66 1.45 15.29
N CYS A 11 -9.27 1.90 16.39
CA CYS A 11 -9.58 1.03 17.53
C CYS A 11 -10.67 -0.01 17.25
N GLN A 12 -11.66 0.28 16.40
CA GLN A 12 -12.72 -0.69 16.12
C GLN A 12 -12.30 -1.73 15.08
N MET A 13 -11.41 -1.38 14.15
CA MET A 13 -10.77 -2.35 13.29
C MET A 13 -9.68 -3.16 14.04
N ALA A 14 -9.18 -2.64 15.20
CA ALA A 14 -8.19 -3.30 16.09
C ALA A 14 -8.62 -4.62 16.67
N MET A 15 -9.92 -4.86 16.69
CA MET A 15 -10.48 -5.99 17.39
C MET A 15 -10.63 -7.24 16.51
N ALA A 16 -10.10 -7.25 15.27
CA ALA A 16 -10.22 -8.44 14.41
C ALA A 16 -8.94 -8.95 13.69
N HIS A 17 -7.92 -8.16 13.33
CA HIS A 17 -6.75 -8.70 12.58
C HIS A 17 -5.49 -7.78 12.44
N GLU A 18 -5.17 -6.97 13.45
CA GLU A 18 -4.91 -5.56 13.15
C GLU A 18 -3.46 -4.97 13.17
N ILE A 19 -2.52 -5.59 12.46
CA ILE A 19 -1.34 -4.83 11.95
C ILE A 19 -1.29 -4.85 10.42
N GLY A 20 -1.78 -5.92 9.79
CA GLY A 20 -1.87 -6.04 8.33
C GLY A 20 -2.87 -5.06 7.69
N GLY A 21 -3.94 -4.72 8.40
CA GLY A 21 -5.00 -3.81 7.94
C GLY A 21 -4.46 -2.42 7.58
N LEU A 22 -3.95 -1.68 8.57
CA LEU A 22 -3.43 -0.32 8.33
C LEU A 22 -2.32 -0.29 7.26
N GLN A 23 -1.45 -1.31 7.26
CA GLN A 23 -0.39 -1.43 6.28
C GLN A 23 -0.92 -1.66 4.86
N ILE A 24 -1.99 -2.45 4.67
CA ILE A 24 -2.62 -2.62 3.35
C ILE A 24 -3.26 -1.32 2.86
N PHE A 25 -3.93 -0.55 3.74
CA PHE A 25 -4.53 0.74 3.38
C PHE A 25 -3.48 1.74 2.89
N ILE A 26 -2.39 1.90 3.65
CA ILE A 26 -1.29 2.81 3.29
C ILE A 26 -0.63 2.35 1.97
N THR A 27 -0.37 1.04 1.84
CA THR A 27 0.31 0.49 0.65
C THR A 27 -0.57 0.57 -0.59
N ALA A 28 -1.89 0.41 -0.47
CA ALA A 28 -2.82 0.57 -1.59
C ALA A 28 -2.72 1.98 -2.23
N TYR A 29 -2.35 3.00 -1.46
CA TYR A 29 -2.17 4.38 -1.93
C TYR A 29 -0.72 4.76 -2.27
N LEU A 30 0.22 3.82 -2.22
CA LEU A 30 1.59 4.07 -2.65
C LEU A 30 1.69 4.12 -4.18
N ASP A 31 2.25 5.19 -4.75
CA ASP A 31 2.43 5.33 -6.20
C ASP A 31 3.61 4.50 -6.72
N VAL A 32 3.48 3.17 -6.69
CA VAL A 32 4.56 2.26 -7.10
C VAL A 32 4.96 2.50 -8.55
N ALA A 33 3.99 2.76 -9.45
CA ALA A 33 4.25 3.01 -10.86
C ALA A 33 5.10 4.28 -11.10
N GLY A 34 4.88 5.35 -10.34
CA GLY A 34 5.70 6.57 -10.42
C GLY A 34 7.01 6.51 -9.64
N LEU A 35 7.08 5.70 -8.58
CA LEU A 35 8.26 5.58 -7.72
C LEU A 35 9.31 4.61 -8.27
N PHE A 36 8.89 3.44 -8.76
CA PHE A 36 9.81 2.38 -9.14
C PHE A 36 10.78 2.76 -10.28
N PRO A 37 10.36 3.43 -11.37
CA PRO A 37 11.29 3.88 -12.40
C PRO A 37 12.37 4.84 -11.87
N LYS A 38 12.01 5.67 -10.89
CA LYS A 38 12.96 6.61 -10.26
C LYS A 38 13.97 5.86 -9.39
N THR A 39 13.52 4.85 -8.65
CA THR A 39 14.40 3.96 -7.88
C THR A 39 15.34 3.18 -8.78
N LEU A 40 14.85 2.62 -9.91
CA LEU A 40 15.71 1.97 -10.90
C LEU A 40 16.77 2.92 -11.46
N ALA A 41 16.41 4.15 -11.82
CA ALA A 41 17.35 5.13 -12.32
C ALA A 41 18.42 5.51 -11.26
N ALA A 42 18.04 5.53 -9.98
CA ALA A 42 18.99 5.75 -8.89
C ALA A 42 19.92 4.53 -8.69
N CYS A 43 19.38 3.32 -8.73
CA CYS A 43 20.17 2.09 -8.63
C CYS A 43 21.08 1.85 -9.83
N ALA A 44 20.70 2.27 -11.03
CA ALA A 44 21.57 2.21 -12.21
C ALA A 44 22.87 3.00 -12.04
N ARG A 45 22.88 4.04 -11.20
CA ARG A 45 24.09 4.84 -10.90
C ARG A 45 24.94 4.24 -9.79
N ALA A 46 24.32 3.58 -8.81
CA ALA A 46 25.00 3.00 -7.65
C ALA A 46 25.46 1.55 -7.91
N ALA A 47 24.55 0.69 -8.35
CA ALA A 47 24.77 -0.73 -8.59
C ALA A 47 24.10 -1.19 -9.91
N PRO A 48 24.72 -0.94 -11.09
CA PRO A 48 24.13 -1.25 -12.40
C PRO A 48 23.67 -2.71 -12.56
N ALA A 49 24.41 -3.65 -11.96
CA ALA A 49 24.11 -5.09 -12.03
C ALA A 49 22.76 -5.46 -11.41
N SER A 50 22.19 -4.62 -10.55
CA SER A 50 20.91 -4.91 -9.88
C SER A 50 19.67 -4.44 -10.64
N VAL A 51 19.83 -3.64 -11.70
CA VAL A 51 18.73 -3.06 -12.46
C VAL A 51 17.82 -4.12 -13.07
N ALA A 52 18.39 -5.09 -13.79
CA ALA A 52 17.60 -6.14 -14.43
C ALA A 52 16.85 -7.04 -13.42
N PRO A 53 17.51 -7.53 -12.33
CA PRO A 53 16.81 -8.24 -11.26
C PRO A 53 15.66 -7.46 -10.62
N LEU A 54 15.87 -6.17 -10.30
CA LEU A 54 14.83 -5.33 -9.71
C LEU A 54 13.67 -5.12 -10.69
N GLN A 55 13.97 -4.83 -11.95
CA GLN A 55 12.95 -4.65 -12.98
C GLN A 55 12.08 -5.90 -13.16
N GLN A 56 12.69 -7.09 -13.14
CA GLN A 56 11.96 -8.34 -13.20
C GLN A 56 11.02 -8.54 -12.01
N GLN A 57 11.49 -8.21 -10.80
CA GLN A 57 10.68 -8.31 -9.58
C GLN A 57 9.49 -7.34 -9.60
N TYR A 58 9.69 -6.10 -10.05
CA TYR A 58 8.56 -5.17 -10.21
C TYR A 58 7.58 -5.64 -11.28
N ALA A 59 8.07 -6.14 -12.42
CA ALA A 59 7.18 -6.69 -13.44
C ALA A 59 6.35 -7.86 -12.90
N GLN A 60 6.94 -8.71 -12.05
CA GLN A 60 6.21 -9.77 -11.37
C GLN A 60 5.18 -9.21 -10.38
N TRP A 61 5.59 -8.33 -9.47
CA TRP A 61 4.70 -7.68 -8.51
C TRP A 61 3.54 -6.97 -9.21
N GLN A 62 3.79 -6.26 -10.31
CA GLN A 62 2.77 -5.56 -11.07
C GLN A 62 1.72 -6.54 -11.60
N ARG A 63 2.14 -7.67 -12.17
CA ARG A 63 1.24 -8.71 -12.69
C ARG A 63 0.42 -9.39 -11.59
N GLU A 64 1.01 -9.63 -10.42
CA GLU A 64 0.38 -10.40 -9.34
C GLU A 64 -0.44 -9.54 -8.37
N HIS A 65 -0.05 -8.28 -8.19
CA HIS A 65 -0.59 -7.40 -7.15
C HIS A 65 -0.93 -6.01 -7.66
N GLY A 66 -0.04 -5.38 -8.44
CA GLY A 66 -0.24 -4.01 -8.93
C GLY A 66 -1.52 -3.82 -9.76
N VAL A 67 -1.92 -4.84 -10.53
CA VAL A 67 -3.20 -4.84 -11.28
C VAL A 67 -4.44 -4.67 -10.39
N HIS A 68 -4.37 -5.03 -9.11
CA HIS A 68 -5.48 -4.95 -8.17
C HIS A 68 -5.52 -3.62 -7.40
N GLN A 69 -4.52 -2.77 -7.54
CA GLN A 69 -4.34 -1.59 -6.69
C GLN A 69 -5.50 -0.59 -6.82
N GLN A 70 -5.95 -0.30 -8.04
CA GLN A 70 -7.08 0.63 -8.26
C GLN A 70 -8.38 0.08 -7.67
N GLU A 71 -8.63 -1.22 -7.85
CA GLU A 71 -9.81 -1.87 -7.30
C GLU A 71 -9.80 -1.87 -5.76
N LEU A 72 -8.63 -2.12 -5.17
CA LEU A 72 -8.44 -2.05 -3.73
C LEU A 72 -8.72 -0.65 -3.19
N GLN A 73 -8.24 0.41 -3.85
CA GLN A 73 -8.56 1.80 -3.47
C GLN A 73 -10.07 2.09 -3.52
N GLN A 74 -10.78 1.59 -4.52
CA GLN A 74 -12.23 1.74 -4.63
C GLN A 74 -12.98 0.99 -3.52
N LEU A 75 -12.54 -0.22 -3.15
CA LEU A 75 -13.10 -0.99 -2.05
C LEU A 75 -12.88 -0.26 -0.71
N ILE A 76 -11.66 0.22 -0.48
CA ILE A 76 -11.32 1.04 0.69
C ILE A 76 -12.23 2.25 0.81
N ARG A 77 -12.40 3.03 -0.28
CA ARG A 77 -13.28 4.21 -0.26
C ARG A 77 -14.72 3.84 0.05
N ARG A 78 -15.23 2.75 -0.54
CA ARG A 78 -16.60 2.27 -0.26
C ARG A 78 -16.78 1.89 1.20
N MET A 79 -15.84 1.17 1.80
CA MET A 79 -15.91 0.83 3.23
C MET A 79 -15.92 2.09 4.09
N LEU A 80 -15.03 3.05 3.82
CA LEU A 80 -15.01 4.32 4.58
C LEU A 80 -16.34 5.07 4.50
N LEU A 81 -17.01 5.05 3.34
CA LEU A 81 -18.33 5.66 3.17
C LEU A 81 -19.46 4.88 3.86
N GLN A 82 -19.36 3.55 3.94
CA GLN A 82 -20.33 2.70 4.65
C GLN A 82 -20.25 2.87 6.16
N GLU A 83 -19.04 2.96 6.70
CA GLU A 83 -18.79 3.20 8.13
C GLU A 83 -19.20 4.61 8.57
N GLN A 84 -19.28 5.55 7.63
CA GLN A 84 -19.60 6.95 7.89
C GLN A 84 -20.68 7.50 6.94
N PRO A 85 -21.94 7.02 7.06
CA PRO A 85 -23.02 7.44 6.18
C PRO A 85 -23.22 8.96 6.22
N GLY A 86 -23.26 9.59 5.04
CA GLY A 86 -23.46 11.05 4.92
C GLY A 86 -22.21 11.90 5.19
N LYS A 87 -21.04 11.30 5.43
CA LYS A 87 -19.78 12.01 5.73
C LYS A 87 -18.72 11.78 4.65
N ALA A 88 -19.07 12.04 3.40
CA ALA A 88 -18.16 11.84 2.27
C ALA A 88 -16.83 12.59 2.44
N ASP A 89 -16.87 13.82 2.96
CA ASP A 89 -15.69 14.64 3.22
C ASP A 89 -14.75 14.02 4.26
N GLU A 90 -15.29 13.33 5.28
CA GLU A 90 -14.45 12.64 6.29
C GLU A 90 -13.75 11.42 5.68
N ALA A 91 -14.44 10.67 4.82
CA ALA A 91 -13.85 9.55 4.08
C ALA A 91 -12.74 10.02 3.11
N ASP A 92 -12.97 11.11 2.38
CA ASP A 92 -11.97 11.66 1.46
C ASP A 92 -10.77 12.26 2.24
N ASN A 93 -10.98 12.85 3.41
CA ASN A 93 -9.90 13.27 4.32
C ASN A 93 -9.08 12.08 4.86
N ALA A 94 -9.72 10.97 5.20
CA ALA A 94 -9.03 9.76 5.62
C ALA A 94 -8.16 9.20 4.48
N ILE A 95 -8.67 9.17 3.25
CA ILE A 95 -7.91 8.77 2.05
C ILE A 95 -6.72 9.71 1.82
N ALA A 96 -6.89 11.02 2.00
CA ALA A 96 -5.80 11.98 1.88
C ALA A 96 -4.69 11.69 2.89
N SER A 97 -5.03 11.41 4.15
CA SER A 97 -4.08 11.03 5.19
C SER A 97 -3.33 9.72 4.86
N LEU A 98 -4.03 8.73 4.30
CA LEU A 98 -3.40 7.48 3.84
C LEU A 98 -2.39 7.74 2.72
N ARG A 99 -2.73 8.59 1.73
CA ARG A 99 -1.84 8.99 0.64
C ARG A 99 -0.61 9.74 1.15
N GLU A 100 -0.81 10.68 2.07
CA GLU A 100 0.28 11.44 2.69
C GLU A 100 1.22 10.51 3.45
N THR A 101 0.68 9.59 4.26
CA THR A 101 1.47 8.59 4.97
C THR A 101 2.24 7.69 4.01
N ALA A 102 1.60 7.24 2.92
CA ALA A 102 2.27 6.44 1.90
C ALA A 102 3.43 7.18 1.25
N ALA A 103 3.24 8.46 0.93
CA ALA A 103 4.25 9.29 0.26
C ALA A 103 5.40 9.71 1.18
N THR A 104 5.13 9.99 2.45
CA THR A 104 6.13 10.56 3.38
C THR A 104 6.85 9.51 4.22
N VAL A 105 6.18 8.38 4.52
CA VAL A 105 6.74 7.32 5.36
C VAL A 105 7.15 6.12 4.51
N LEU A 106 6.23 5.57 3.72
CA LEU A 106 6.45 4.29 3.05
C LEU A 106 7.33 4.43 1.80
N ALA A 107 7.12 5.47 0.99
CA ALA A 107 7.85 5.68 -0.26
C ALA A 107 9.37 5.85 -0.06
N PRO A 108 9.88 6.67 0.87
CA PRO A 108 11.32 6.82 1.06
C PRO A 108 12.01 5.52 1.53
N LEU A 109 11.30 4.69 2.31
CA LEU A 109 11.80 3.43 2.84
C LEU A 109 11.78 2.31 1.78
N SER A 110 10.75 2.28 0.95
CA SER A 110 10.49 1.18 0.02
C SER A 110 10.99 1.45 -1.41
N PHE A 111 11.15 2.73 -1.76
CA PHE A 111 11.55 3.23 -3.07
C PHE A 111 12.48 4.46 -2.94
N PRO A 112 13.65 4.32 -2.28
CA PRO A 112 14.62 5.40 -2.17
C PRO A 112 15.10 5.86 -3.55
N GLN A 113 15.24 7.17 -3.68
CA GLN A 113 15.67 7.84 -4.91
C GLN A 113 16.98 8.62 -4.71
N ASN A 114 17.38 8.86 -3.46
CA ASN A 114 18.59 9.60 -3.13
C ASN A 114 19.80 8.66 -3.13
N VAL A 115 20.80 8.98 -3.94
CA VAL A 115 22.07 8.23 -4.05
C VAL A 115 22.78 8.13 -2.69
N SER A 116 22.67 9.14 -1.83
CA SER A 116 23.24 9.09 -0.46
C SER A 116 22.59 8.03 0.42
N SER A 117 21.31 7.71 0.19
CA SER A 117 20.57 6.63 0.86
C SER A 117 20.83 5.25 0.22
N LEU A 118 21.55 5.21 -0.91
CA LEU A 118 21.89 4.02 -1.69
C LEU A 118 23.38 3.69 -1.62
N LYS A 119 24.17 4.48 -0.87
CA LYS A 119 25.65 4.45 -0.83
C LYS A 119 26.28 3.11 -0.48
N ASP A 120 25.51 2.21 0.13
CA ASP A 120 26.02 0.91 0.57
C ASP A 120 25.65 -0.23 -0.38
N ASP A 121 25.15 0.06 -1.59
CA ASP A 121 24.56 -0.88 -2.59
C ASP A 121 23.46 -1.79 -2.03
N THR A 122 23.21 -1.76 -0.73
CA THR A 122 22.49 -2.76 0.03
C THR A 122 21.01 -2.65 -0.26
N PHE A 123 20.50 -1.46 -0.52
CA PHE A 123 19.14 -1.30 -1.02
C PHE A 123 19.00 -1.79 -2.46
N CYS A 124 19.91 -1.39 -3.35
CA CYS A 124 19.85 -1.77 -4.76
C CYS A 124 20.08 -3.27 -4.98
N THR A 125 20.79 -3.94 -4.08
CA THR A 125 21.01 -5.40 -4.09
C THR A 125 19.98 -6.17 -3.28
N ARG A 126 19.24 -5.51 -2.36
CA ARG A 126 18.04 -6.07 -1.76
C ARG A 126 16.96 -6.17 -2.83
N ARG A 127 16.25 -7.29 -2.84
CA ARG A 127 15.03 -7.47 -3.63
C ARG A 127 14.01 -6.38 -3.28
N LEU A 128 12.91 -6.27 -4.04
CA LEU A 128 11.72 -5.52 -3.61
C LEU A 128 11.50 -5.80 -2.11
N PRO A 129 11.23 -4.76 -1.28
CA PRO A 129 11.02 -4.96 0.15
C PRO A 129 10.07 -6.13 0.36
N GLN A 130 10.34 -7.04 1.31
CA GLN A 130 9.60 -8.31 1.45
C GLN A 130 8.07 -8.15 1.44
N VAL A 131 7.59 -7.01 1.93
CA VAL A 131 6.16 -6.64 1.91
C VAL A 131 5.57 -6.58 0.49
N PHE A 132 6.38 -6.26 -0.52
CA PHE A 132 6.08 -6.27 -1.96
C PHE A 132 6.62 -7.51 -2.69
N ALA A 133 7.15 -8.51 -2.00
CA ALA A 133 7.47 -9.79 -2.65
C ALA A 133 6.18 -10.57 -2.94
N SER A 134 6.19 -11.47 -3.92
CA SER A 134 5.06 -12.35 -4.25
C SER A 134 4.59 -13.23 -3.08
N THR A 135 5.50 -13.53 -2.16
CA THR A 135 5.24 -14.27 -0.90
C THR A 135 5.08 -13.35 0.31
N GLY A 136 5.02 -12.03 0.08
CA GLY A 136 4.89 -11.02 1.11
C GLY A 136 3.49 -10.93 1.69
N PRO A 137 3.32 -10.24 2.83
CA PRO A 137 2.01 -10.02 3.45
C PRO A 137 1.06 -9.13 2.64
N LEU A 138 1.52 -8.36 1.63
CA LEU A 138 0.67 -7.42 0.87
C LEU A 138 0.25 -7.98 -0.48
N GLN A 139 -0.48 -9.10 -0.47
CA GLN A 139 -1.06 -9.68 -1.68
C GLN A 139 -2.38 -8.98 -2.02
N PHE A 140 -2.31 -7.89 -2.79
CA PHE A 140 -3.48 -7.05 -3.08
C PHE A 140 -4.66 -7.83 -3.66
N GLY A 141 -4.39 -8.87 -4.46
CA GLY A 141 -5.43 -9.77 -4.98
C GLY A 141 -6.24 -10.47 -3.89
N ASN A 142 -5.60 -10.95 -2.83
CA ASN A 142 -6.28 -11.62 -1.71
C ASN A 142 -7.14 -10.62 -0.93
N TYR A 143 -6.60 -9.44 -0.64
CA TYR A 143 -7.35 -8.37 0.03
C TYR A 143 -8.56 -7.89 -0.78
N VAL A 144 -8.43 -7.80 -2.11
CA VAL A 144 -9.58 -7.50 -2.97
C VAL A 144 -10.68 -8.55 -2.81
N GLN A 145 -10.34 -9.83 -2.76
CA GLN A 145 -11.32 -10.90 -2.55
C GLN A 145 -11.95 -10.84 -1.15
N GLU A 146 -11.14 -10.64 -0.11
CA GLU A 146 -11.60 -10.51 1.27
C GLU A 146 -12.56 -9.32 1.45
N LEU A 147 -12.17 -8.13 0.98
CA LEU A 147 -12.99 -6.93 1.09
C LEU A 147 -14.29 -7.04 0.26
N LYS A 148 -14.26 -7.71 -0.89
CA LYS A 148 -15.48 -8.02 -1.65
C LYS A 148 -16.41 -8.96 -0.89
N ALA A 149 -15.87 -9.94 -0.17
CA ALA A 149 -16.67 -10.86 0.64
C ALA A 149 -17.32 -10.14 1.82
N LEU A 150 -16.60 -9.22 2.47
CA LEU A 150 -17.13 -8.38 3.54
C LEU A 150 -18.18 -7.36 3.05
N ALA A 151 -18.06 -6.89 1.82
CA ALA A 151 -19.02 -5.96 1.22
C ALA A 151 -20.32 -6.62 0.70
N LYS A 152 -20.42 -7.96 0.69
CA LYS A 152 -21.70 -8.63 0.41
C LYS A 152 -22.61 -8.48 1.62
N PRO A 153 -23.88 -8.06 1.44
CA PRO A 153 -24.83 -8.04 2.55
C PRO A 153 -24.95 -9.46 3.10
N SER A 154 -24.69 -9.62 4.39
CA SER A 154 -25.06 -10.82 5.14
C SER A 154 -26.54 -11.08 4.88
N ALA A 155 -26.86 -12.27 4.37
CA ALA A 155 -28.24 -12.68 4.18
C ALA A 155 -29.01 -12.46 5.50
N PRO A 156 -30.25 -11.95 5.45
CA PRO A 156 -31.06 -11.84 6.66
C PRO A 156 -31.15 -13.23 7.29
N ALA A 157 -30.81 -13.32 8.57
CA ALA A 157 -30.96 -14.55 9.33
C ALA A 157 -32.43 -15.04 9.25
N PRO A 158 -32.66 -16.36 9.12
CA PRO A 158 -34.00 -16.92 9.00
C PRO A 158 -34.87 -16.65 10.24
#